data_AF-A0AAW2Y2N0-F1
#
_entry.id   AF-A0AAW2Y2N0-F1
#
_cell.length_a   1.000
_cell.length_b   1.000
_cell.length_c   1.000
_cell.angle_alpha   90.00
_cell.angle_beta   90.00
_cell.angle_gamma   90.00
#
_symmetry.space_group_name_H-M   'P 1'
#
loop_
_entity.id
_entity.type
_entity.pdbx_description
1 polymer ?
#
loop_
_entity_poly.entity_id
_entity_poly.type
_entity_poly.pdbx_seq_one_letter_code
_entity_poly.pdbx_strand_id
1 'polypeptide(L)'
;MDSANFSRRPTHLPAAKSHLSASLRRPKIAFLFLTNSPLHFAPLWERFFANVTPKHYNIYIHADPFVKIPTPEGVFKGKIIPSKRTQRSSPTLISAARRLLATAMLDDPSNAYNARGENVMLPEVHFDEFRVGSQFFVLTRKHALRDPNGCTQYTLTRVNWTDSVNGHPHTYHPPEVSPELIYRLRESNSTYSYMFARKFSPDCLNPLMEIADSVIFKD
;
A
#
# COMPACT_ATOMS: atom_id res chain seq x y z
N MET A 1 47.52 -33.07 -34.67
CA MET A 1 48.14 -31.91 -35.33
C MET A 1 47.64 -31.97 -36.77
N ASP A 2 46.67 -31.19 -37.24
CA ASP A 2 46.19 -29.88 -36.78
C ASP A 2 44.69 -29.68 -37.03
N SER A 3 44.18 -28.71 -36.27
CA SER A 3 42.81 -28.53 -35.82
C SER A 3 41.85 -27.97 -36.87
N ALA A 4 40.63 -28.54 -36.93
CA ALA A 4 39.52 -27.99 -37.68
C ALA A 4 39.04 -26.67 -37.06
N ASN A 5 39.22 -25.56 -37.78
CA ASN A 5 38.71 -24.24 -37.43
C ASN A 5 37.18 -24.15 -37.65
N PHE A 6 36.41 -24.50 -36.64
CA PHE A 6 34.99 -24.14 -36.57
C PHE A 6 34.86 -22.68 -36.14
N SER A 7 34.82 -21.77 -37.11
CA SER A 7 34.42 -20.37 -36.87
C SER A 7 32.92 -20.33 -36.54
N ARG A 8 32.58 -20.28 -35.25
CA ARG A 8 31.21 -20.01 -34.78
C ARG A 8 30.82 -18.59 -35.18
N ARG A 9 29.98 -18.44 -36.19
CA ARG A 9 29.27 -17.19 -36.45
C ARG A 9 28.39 -16.88 -35.22
N PRO A 10 28.48 -15.68 -34.62
CA PRO A 10 27.52 -15.29 -33.60
C PRO A 10 26.18 -15.08 -34.28
N THR A 11 25.22 -15.96 -34.02
CA THR A 11 23.81 -15.73 -34.34
C THR A 11 23.33 -14.59 -33.45
N HIS A 12 23.41 -13.36 -33.97
CA HIS A 12 22.77 -12.21 -33.39
C HIS A 12 21.25 -12.44 -33.48
N LEU A 13 20.66 -12.99 -32.42
CA LEU A 13 19.23 -12.92 -32.23
C LEU A 13 18.86 -11.42 -32.19
N PRO A 14 17.86 -10.96 -32.97
CA PRO A 14 17.39 -9.60 -32.83
C PRO A 14 16.89 -9.47 -31.39
N ALA A 15 17.52 -8.58 -30.61
CA ALA A 15 16.96 -8.16 -29.34
C ALA A 15 15.53 -7.71 -29.64
N ALA A 16 14.55 -8.41 -29.08
CA ALA A 16 13.16 -8.01 -29.13
C ALA A 16 13.02 -6.69 -28.34
N LYS A 17 13.37 -5.59 -29.00
CA LYS A 17 13.02 -4.23 -28.57
C LYS A 17 11.52 -4.08 -28.82
N SER A 18 10.69 -4.65 -27.96
CA SER A 18 9.30 -4.19 -27.80
C SER A 18 9.31 -2.88 -27.03
N HIS A 19 9.89 -1.85 -27.65
CA HIS A 19 9.84 -0.45 -27.23
C HIS A 19 8.56 0.25 -27.73
N LEU A 20 7.46 -0.48 -27.85
CA LEU A 20 6.18 0.08 -28.28
C LEU A 20 5.27 0.31 -27.07
N SER A 21 5.37 1.53 -26.53
CA SER A 21 4.45 2.25 -25.61
C SER A 21 4.68 2.26 -24.08
N ALA A 22 5.76 1.69 -23.55
CA ALA A 22 6.04 1.75 -22.10
C ALA A 22 6.62 3.09 -21.59
N SER A 23 6.83 4.06 -22.49
CA SER A 23 7.29 5.41 -22.16
C SER A 23 6.19 6.41 -22.55
N LEU A 24 5.46 6.94 -21.54
CA LEU A 24 4.75 8.25 -21.50
C LEU A 24 3.57 8.34 -20.50
N ARG A 25 3.23 7.29 -19.74
CA ARG A 25 2.16 7.40 -18.72
C ARG A 25 2.75 7.81 -17.38
N ARG A 26 2.22 8.89 -16.80
CA ARG A 26 2.57 9.27 -15.40
C ARG A 26 2.15 8.12 -14.47
N PRO A 27 3.05 7.65 -13.59
CA PRO A 27 2.71 6.58 -12.67
C PRO A 27 1.56 6.99 -11.74
N LYS A 28 0.69 6.03 -11.43
CA LYS A 28 -0.37 6.13 -10.44
C LYS A 28 -0.02 5.34 -9.21
N ILE A 29 -0.60 5.72 -8.08
CA ILE A 29 -0.48 4.97 -6.83
C ILE A 29 -1.72 4.11 -6.62
N ALA A 30 -1.53 2.81 -6.47
CA ALA A 30 -2.60 1.88 -6.14
C ALA A 30 -2.74 1.76 -4.61
N PHE A 31 -3.83 2.27 -4.05
CA PHE A 31 -4.16 2.11 -2.64
C PHE A 31 -4.94 0.80 -2.45
N LEU A 32 -4.34 -0.14 -1.73
CA LEU A 32 -4.90 -1.48 -1.51
C LEU A 32 -5.42 -1.59 -0.07
N PHE A 33 -6.75 -1.70 0.07
CA PHE A 33 -7.41 -1.84 1.36
C PHE A 33 -7.88 -3.28 1.57
N LEU A 34 -7.37 -3.93 2.61
CA LEU A 34 -7.88 -5.21 3.08
C LEU A 34 -8.64 -4.98 4.37
N THR A 35 -9.96 -5.20 4.34
CA THR A 35 -10.84 -4.92 5.47
C THR A 35 -11.83 -6.04 5.74
N ASN A 36 -12.15 -6.22 7.02
CA ASN A 36 -13.25 -7.04 7.53
C ASN A 36 -14.12 -6.24 8.51
N SER A 37 -14.02 -4.91 8.47
CA SER A 37 -14.78 -3.96 9.28
C SER A 37 -15.21 -2.76 8.42
N PRO A 38 -16.13 -1.91 8.92
CA PRO A 38 -16.36 -0.60 8.31
C PRO A 38 -15.05 0.18 8.19
N LEU A 39 -14.94 1.00 7.14
CA LEU A 39 -13.83 1.93 6.95
C LEU A 39 -14.04 3.17 7.83
N HIS A 40 -13.83 3.03 9.14
CA HIS A 40 -14.08 4.11 10.11
C HIS A 40 -13.36 5.43 9.75
N PHE A 41 -12.16 5.35 9.17
CA PHE A 41 -11.40 6.52 8.75
C PHE A 41 -11.72 7.01 7.32
N ALA A 42 -12.78 6.53 6.69
CA ALA A 42 -13.16 6.94 5.34
C ALA A 42 -13.26 8.48 5.18
N PRO A 43 -13.84 9.26 6.13
CA PRO A 43 -13.89 10.72 6.00
C PRO A 43 -12.52 11.40 5.94
N LEU A 44 -11.53 10.88 6.68
CA LEU A 44 -10.16 11.39 6.64
C LEU A 44 -9.47 11.06 5.31
N TRP A 45 -9.71 9.86 4.77
CA TRP A 45 -9.26 9.48 3.44
C TRP A 45 -9.95 10.30 2.34
N GLU A 46 -11.23 10.62 2.46
CA GLU A 46 -11.93 11.52 1.54
C GLU A 46 -11.25 12.89 1.51
N ARG A 47 -10.91 13.46 2.67
CA ARG A 47 -10.08 14.68 2.71
C ARG A 47 -8.75 14.46 2.00
N PHE A 48 -8.05 13.37 2.27
CA PHE A 48 -6.77 13.01 1.60
C PHE A 48 -6.88 12.95 0.08
N PHE A 49 -8.02 12.52 -0.47
CA PHE A 49 -8.23 12.43 -1.91
C PHE A 49 -8.91 13.65 -2.54
N ALA A 50 -9.55 14.53 -1.75
CA ALA A 50 -10.37 15.64 -2.25
C ALA A 50 -9.67 16.55 -3.28
N ASN A 51 -8.38 16.80 -3.09
CA ASN A 51 -7.57 17.67 -3.98
C ASN A 51 -6.61 16.88 -4.89
N VAL A 52 -6.81 15.57 -5.02
CA VAL A 52 -5.98 14.69 -5.84
C VAL A 52 -6.76 14.29 -7.07
N THR A 53 -6.21 14.54 -8.25
CA THR A 53 -6.87 14.13 -9.49
C THR A 53 -6.91 12.60 -9.60
N PRO A 54 -8.04 11.98 -10.02
CA PRO A 54 -8.15 10.53 -10.23
C PRO A 54 -7.14 9.95 -11.23
N LYS A 55 -6.41 10.80 -11.97
CA LYS A 55 -5.32 10.35 -12.86
C LYS A 55 -4.05 9.97 -12.10
N HIS A 56 -3.97 10.22 -10.78
CA HIS A 56 -2.77 9.97 -9.97
C HIS A 56 -2.89 8.77 -9.02
N TYR A 57 -4.10 8.22 -8.86
CA TYR A 57 -4.30 7.10 -7.95
C TYR A 57 -5.44 6.19 -8.39
N ASN A 58 -5.39 4.93 -7.94
CA ASN A 58 -6.49 3.98 -7.99
C ASN A 58 -6.72 3.42 -6.57
N ILE A 59 -7.94 2.99 -6.26
CA ILE A 59 -8.30 2.41 -4.96
C ILE A 59 -8.91 1.03 -5.21
N TYR A 60 -8.46 0.04 -4.46
CA TYR A 60 -8.96 -1.34 -4.50
C TYR A 60 -9.23 -1.81 -3.09
N ILE A 61 -10.43 -2.38 -2.86
CA ILE A 61 -10.86 -2.84 -1.55
C ILE A 61 -11.19 -4.32 -1.62
N HIS A 62 -10.50 -5.12 -0.83
CA HIS A 62 -10.89 -6.50 -0.57
C HIS A 62 -11.63 -6.55 0.76
N ALA A 63 -12.93 -6.81 0.69
CA ALA A 63 -13.81 -6.93 1.84
C ALA A 63 -14.32 -8.37 1.96
N ASP A 64 -14.27 -8.97 3.16
CA ASP A 64 -14.84 -10.32 3.35
C ASP A 64 -16.35 -10.30 3.03
N PRO A 65 -16.83 -11.03 2.01
CA PRO A 65 -18.24 -11.00 1.60
C PRO A 65 -19.18 -11.65 2.64
N PHE A 66 -18.65 -12.36 3.62
CA PHE A 66 -19.42 -12.98 4.70
C PHE A 66 -19.56 -12.07 5.93
N VAL A 67 -18.93 -10.90 5.94
CA VAL A 67 -19.08 -9.90 7.00
C VAL A 67 -19.98 -8.77 6.49
N LYS A 68 -21.02 -8.44 7.26
CA LYS A 68 -21.89 -7.29 6.96
C LYS A 68 -21.12 -6.00 7.22
N ILE A 69 -20.63 -5.38 6.16
CA ILE A 69 -20.05 -4.04 6.19
C ILE A 69 -20.96 -3.06 5.42
N PRO A 70 -21.05 -1.79 5.84
CA PRO A 70 -21.73 -0.77 5.06
C PRO A 70 -21.13 -0.67 3.66
N THR A 71 -21.97 -0.43 2.65
CA THR A 71 -21.51 -0.16 1.30
C THR A 71 -20.64 1.11 1.32
N PRO A 72 -19.39 1.05 0.82
CA PRO A 72 -18.54 2.24 0.79
C PRO A 72 -19.11 3.32 -0.12
N GLU A 73 -19.01 4.57 0.34
CA GLU A 73 -19.46 5.76 -0.39
C GLU A 73 -18.26 6.62 -0.82
N GLY A 74 -18.54 7.81 -1.35
CA GLY A 74 -17.53 8.80 -1.72
C GLY A 74 -16.45 8.23 -2.66
N VAL A 75 -15.19 8.46 -2.30
CA VAL A 75 -14.02 8.00 -3.08
C VAL A 75 -13.86 6.47 -3.11
N PHE A 76 -14.52 5.77 -2.18
CA PHE A 76 -14.50 4.31 -2.06
C PHE A 76 -15.66 3.63 -2.80
N LYS A 77 -16.63 4.38 -3.32
CA LYS A 77 -17.78 3.85 -4.06
C LYS A 77 -17.31 3.03 -5.26
N GLY A 78 -17.82 1.80 -5.36
CA GLY A 78 -17.50 0.87 -6.46
C GLY A 78 -16.04 0.40 -6.48
N LYS A 79 -15.29 0.56 -5.38
CA LYS A 79 -13.88 0.13 -5.28
C LYS A 79 -13.70 -1.28 -4.69
N ILE A 80 -14.79 -1.95 -4.31
CA ILE A 80 -14.73 -3.33 -3.83
C ILE A 80 -14.45 -4.27 -5.01
N ILE A 81 -13.36 -5.03 -4.92
CA ILE A 81 -13.01 -6.07 -5.89
C ILE A 81 -13.76 -7.38 -5.58
N PRO A 82 -13.87 -8.32 -6.52
CA PRO A 82 -14.33 -9.67 -6.23
C PRO A 82 -13.50 -10.31 -5.10
N SER A 83 -14.15 -10.52 -3.95
CA SER A 83 -13.49 -10.87 -2.69
C SER A 83 -13.89 -12.25 -2.19
N LYS A 84 -13.08 -12.85 -1.31
CA LYS A 84 -13.35 -14.14 -0.65
C LYS A 84 -13.25 -14.01 0.87
N ARG A 85 -13.71 -15.05 1.59
CA ARG A 85 -13.54 -15.13 3.04
C ARG A 85 -12.08 -14.87 3.44
N THR A 86 -11.87 -14.05 4.45
CA THR A 86 -10.55 -13.67 4.95
C THR A 86 -10.52 -13.74 6.47
N GLN A 87 -9.60 -14.52 7.00
CA GLN A 87 -9.41 -14.70 8.44
C GLN A 87 -8.00 -14.29 8.84
N ARG A 88 -7.89 -13.71 10.04
CA ARG A 88 -6.58 -13.41 10.64
C ARG A 88 -5.84 -14.72 10.90
N SER A 89 -4.51 -14.69 10.76
CA SER A 89 -3.65 -15.86 11.00
C SER A 89 -4.08 -17.08 10.16
N SER A 90 -4.50 -16.84 8.92
CA SER A 90 -4.93 -17.88 7.98
C SER A 90 -4.37 -17.60 6.59
N PRO A 91 -4.06 -18.63 5.77
CA PRO A 91 -3.66 -18.46 4.37
C PRO A 91 -4.64 -17.64 3.53
N THR A 92 -5.91 -17.57 3.96
CA THR A 92 -6.92 -16.71 3.32
C THR A 92 -6.51 -15.23 3.26
N LEU A 93 -5.73 -14.74 4.23
CA LEU A 93 -5.21 -13.37 4.27
C LEU A 93 -4.15 -13.12 3.19
N ILE A 94 -3.23 -14.07 2.99
CA ILE A 94 -2.25 -14.05 1.89
C ILE A 94 -3.00 -14.05 0.55
N SER A 95 -3.99 -14.93 0.46
CA SER A 95 -4.86 -15.08 -0.69
C SER A 95 -5.55 -13.74 -1.04
N ALA A 96 -6.11 -13.03 -0.05
CA ALA A 96 -6.76 -11.74 -0.22
C ALA A 96 -5.79 -10.65 -0.68
N ALA A 97 -4.59 -10.57 -0.09
CA ALA A 97 -3.54 -9.64 -0.51
C ALA A 97 -3.09 -9.88 -1.96
N ARG A 98 -2.92 -11.15 -2.37
CA ARG A 98 -2.61 -11.52 -3.76
C ARG A 98 -3.71 -11.11 -4.73
N ARG A 99 -4.98 -11.19 -4.33
CA ARG A 99 -6.12 -10.72 -5.16
C ARG A 99 -6.05 -9.22 -5.38
N LEU A 100 -5.82 -8.44 -4.32
CA LEU A 100 -5.65 -6.99 -4.42
C LEU A 100 -4.53 -6.62 -5.40
N LEU A 101 -3.35 -7.22 -5.23
CA LEU A 101 -2.19 -6.98 -6.09
C LEU A 101 -2.48 -7.36 -7.55
N ALA A 102 -3.00 -8.57 -7.78
CA ALA A 102 -3.32 -9.03 -9.13
C ALA A 102 -4.37 -8.15 -9.81
N THR A 103 -5.44 -7.78 -9.10
CA THR A 103 -6.46 -6.86 -9.65
C THR A 103 -5.87 -5.51 -9.99
N ALA A 104 -5.05 -4.91 -9.11
CA ALA A 104 -4.42 -3.62 -9.39
C ALA A 104 -3.48 -3.68 -10.60
N MET A 105 -2.71 -4.75 -10.76
CA MET A 105 -1.80 -4.92 -11.89
C MET A 105 -2.53 -5.12 -13.22
N LEU A 106 -3.67 -5.81 -13.21
CA LEU A 106 -4.48 -6.07 -14.41
C LEU A 106 -5.38 -4.89 -14.80
N ASP A 107 -5.85 -4.10 -13.83
CA ASP A 107 -6.78 -3.00 -14.06
C ASP A 107 -6.12 -1.79 -14.74
N ASP A 108 -4.94 -1.37 -14.27
CA ASP A 108 -4.25 -0.21 -14.83
C ASP A 108 -2.73 -0.43 -14.88
N PRO A 109 -2.12 -0.51 -16.09
CA PRO A 109 -0.67 -0.67 -16.24
C PRO A 109 0.13 0.55 -15.76
N SER A 110 -0.54 1.67 -15.45
CA SER A 110 0.07 2.86 -14.87
C SER A 110 0.22 2.76 -13.36
N ASN A 111 -0.39 1.77 -12.70
CA ASN A 111 -0.15 1.53 -11.28
C ASN A 111 1.34 1.24 -11.08
N ALA A 112 2.01 2.09 -10.31
CA ALA A 112 3.43 1.98 -10.02
C ALA A 112 3.68 0.66 -9.30
N TYR A 113 4.16 -0.33 -10.04
CA TYR A 113 4.69 -1.57 -9.51
C TYR A 113 5.87 -1.97 -10.40
N ASN A 114 7.08 -1.68 -9.93
CA ASN A 114 8.28 -2.07 -10.67
C ASN A 114 8.78 -3.42 -10.13
N ALA A 115 8.23 -4.51 -10.67
CA ALA A 115 8.69 -5.88 -10.41
C ALA A 115 9.86 -6.32 -11.32
N ARG A 116 10.66 -5.38 -11.82
CA ARG A 116 11.77 -5.74 -12.72
C ARG A 116 12.97 -6.24 -11.93
N GLY A 117 13.10 -7.56 -11.81
CA GLY A 117 14.29 -8.28 -11.33
C GLY A 117 14.07 -9.79 -11.34
N GLU A 118 15.12 -10.58 -11.55
CA GLU A 118 15.08 -12.06 -11.70
C GLU A 118 14.59 -12.83 -10.44
N ASN A 119 14.24 -12.15 -9.34
CA ASN A 119 13.88 -12.77 -8.06
C ASN A 119 12.55 -12.24 -7.47
N VAL A 120 11.64 -11.69 -8.27
CA VAL A 120 10.38 -11.16 -7.75
C VAL A 120 9.46 -12.30 -7.30
N MET A 121 9.11 -12.27 -6.01
CA MET A 121 8.39 -13.27 -5.18
C MET A 121 9.27 -14.14 -4.27
N LEU A 122 10.53 -13.75 -4.03
CA LEU A 122 11.34 -14.31 -2.93
C LEU A 122 11.63 -13.24 -1.86
N PRO A 123 11.65 -13.61 -0.57
CA PRO A 123 11.57 -14.97 -0.04
C PRO A 123 10.13 -15.48 0.09
N GLU A 124 9.95 -16.80 -0.08
CA GLU A 124 8.81 -17.49 0.53
C GLU A 124 8.85 -17.23 2.04
N VAL A 125 7.98 -16.37 2.54
CA VAL A 125 7.86 -16.09 3.98
C VAL A 125 7.17 -17.29 4.61
N HIS A 126 7.85 -18.01 5.50
CA HIS A 126 7.25 -19.12 6.22
C HIS A 126 6.02 -18.62 7.00
N PHE A 127 4.97 -19.43 7.12
CA PHE A 127 3.71 -18.97 7.74
C PHE A 127 3.91 -18.37 9.14
N ASP A 128 4.83 -18.94 9.92
CA ASP A 128 5.15 -18.51 11.28
C ASP A 128 5.86 -17.15 11.35
N GLU A 129 6.47 -16.73 10.24
CA GLU A 129 7.15 -15.46 10.05
C GLU A 129 6.22 -14.41 9.42
N PHE A 130 5.07 -14.84 8.89
CA PHE A 130 4.12 -13.94 8.25
C PHE A 130 3.44 -13.04 9.28
N ARG A 131 3.55 -11.72 9.08
CA ARG A 131 2.90 -10.70 9.89
C ARG A 131 2.07 -9.80 8.97
N VAL A 132 0.75 -10.03 8.91
CA VAL A 132 -0.19 -9.07 8.31
C VAL A 132 -1.12 -8.56 9.39
N GLY A 133 -1.10 -7.24 9.60
CA GLY A 133 -2.07 -6.54 10.41
C GLY A 133 -2.93 -5.64 9.53
N SER A 134 -4.20 -5.46 9.90
CA SER A 134 -5.11 -4.51 9.24
C SER A 134 -5.11 -3.16 9.93
N GLN A 135 -5.48 -2.11 9.19
CA GLN A 135 -5.56 -0.67 9.54
C GLN A 135 -4.26 0.12 9.30
N PHE A 136 -4.32 1.00 8.32
CA PHE A 136 -3.33 2.00 7.96
C PHE A 136 -4.06 3.36 7.85
N PHE A 137 -3.40 4.46 8.21
CA PHE A 137 -3.89 5.81 7.97
C PHE A 137 -2.74 6.72 7.54
N VAL A 138 -3.05 7.88 6.95
CA VAL A 138 -2.06 8.79 6.36
C VAL A 138 -1.49 9.79 7.39
N LEU A 139 -0.18 9.96 7.38
CA LEU A 139 0.56 11.02 8.07
C LEU A 139 0.99 12.18 7.17
N THR A 140 1.28 11.95 5.88
CA THR A 140 1.69 13.01 4.93
C THR A 140 1.07 12.80 3.55
N ARG A 141 0.53 13.86 2.91
CA ARG A 141 -0.15 13.73 1.62
C ARG A 141 0.82 13.79 0.43
N LYS A 142 1.65 14.83 0.38
CA LYS A 142 2.56 15.10 -0.75
C LYS A 142 3.58 14.00 -0.98
N HIS A 143 4.12 13.41 0.09
CA HIS A 143 5.09 12.33 -0.02
C HIS A 143 4.43 11.01 -0.46
N ALA A 144 3.23 10.72 0.07
CA ALA A 144 2.46 9.54 -0.31
C ALA A 144 2.14 9.50 -1.81
N LEU A 145 2.11 10.65 -2.50
CA LEU A 145 1.80 10.79 -3.92
C LEU A 145 3.02 10.91 -4.86
N ARG A 146 4.24 10.90 -4.32
CA ARG A 146 5.46 11.26 -5.07
C ARG A 146 6.47 10.14 -5.28
N ASP A 147 6.22 8.90 -4.88
CA ASP A 147 7.20 7.81 -5.04
C ASP A 147 7.45 7.48 -6.53
N PRO A 148 8.60 7.86 -7.11
CA PRO A 148 8.88 7.64 -8.53
C PRO A 148 9.51 6.26 -8.81
N ASN A 149 9.96 5.54 -7.76
CA ASN A 149 10.73 4.30 -7.89
C ASN A 149 9.84 3.04 -7.78
N GLY A 150 8.55 3.22 -7.43
CA GLY A 150 7.52 2.19 -7.42
C GLY A 150 7.55 1.28 -6.19
N CYS A 151 8.72 0.71 -5.85
CA CYS A 151 8.88 -0.15 -4.67
C CYS A 151 10.05 0.35 -3.81
N THR A 152 9.78 0.71 -2.56
CA THR A 152 10.80 1.09 -1.57
C THR A 152 11.30 -0.14 -0.82
N GLN A 153 12.60 -0.19 -0.49
CA GLN A 153 13.18 -1.26 0.34
C GLN A 153 12.83 -1.14 1.83
N TYR A 154 12.02 -0.14 2.20
CA TYR A 154 11.63 0.17 3.57
C TYR A 154 10.13 0.49 3.64
N THR A 155 9.51 0.26 4.81
CA THR A 155 8.10 0.59 5.04
C THR A 155 7.90 2.09 5.18
N LEU A 156 6.86 2.61 4.53
CA LEU A 156 6.38 3.98 4.70
C LEU A 156 5.40 4.13 5.87
N THR A 157 5.11 3.03 6.57
CA THR A 157 4.19 3.01 7.72
C THR A 157 4.94 2.91 9.04
N ARG A 158 4.72 3.88 9.94
CA ARG A 158 5.14 3.82 11.34
C ARG A 158 4.24 2.88 12.13
N VAL A 159 4.84 1.93 12.85
CA VAL A 159 4.15 1.04 13.79
C VAL A 159 4.81 1.17 15.15
N ASN A 160 4.04 1.55 16.17
CA ASN A 160 4.54 1.62 17.54
C ASN A 160 4.40 0.26 18.24
N TRP A 161 5.51 -0.32 18.69
CA TRP A 161 5.57 -1.61 19.37
C TRP A 161 5.94 -1.52 20.87
N THR A 162 6.14 -0.31 21.41
CA THR A 162 6.65 -0.11 22.78
C THR A 162 5.77 -0.75 23.86
N ASP A 163 4.45 -0.77 23.67
CA ASP A 163 3.47 -1.36 24.60
C ASP A 163 2.71 -2.52 23.94
N SER A 164 3.44 -3.40 23.26
CA SER A 164 2.84 -4.50 22.51
C SER A 164 2.16 -5.53 23.43
N VAL A 165 0.83 -5.68 23.30
CA VAL A 165 0.04 -6.67 24.06
C VAL A 165 -0.43 -7.78 23.13
N ASN A 166 -0.21 -9.05 23.49
CA ASN A 166 -0.64 -10.22 22.70
C ASN A 166 -0.18 -10.19 21.22
N GLY A 167 1.02 -9.66 20.97
CA GLY A 167 1.57 -9.51 19.62
C GLY A 167 0.84 -8.46 18.77
N HIS A 168 0.15 -7.51 19.40
CA HIS A 168 -0.46 -6.36 18.75
C HIS A 168 0.34 -5.09 19.05
N PRO A 169 0.57 -4.23 18.05
CA PRO A 169 1.18 -2.93 18.28
C PRO A 169 0.27 -2.04 19.13
N HIS A 170 0.86 -1.01 19.72
CA HIS A 170 0.14 0.02 20.48
C HIS A 170 -1.04 0.56 19.67
N THR A 171 -2.20 0.67 20.32
CA THR A 171 -3.39 1.28 19.74
C THR A 171 -3.59 2.65 20.37
N TYR A 172 -3.40 3.71 19.57
CA TYR A 172 -3.66 5.07 20.00
C TYR A 172 -5.16 5.31 20.19
N HIS A 173 -5.50 5.98 21.28
CA HIS A 173 -6.84 6.37 21.66
C HIS A 173 -7.03 7.90 21.61
N PRO A 174 -8.27 8.42 21.61
CA PRO A 174 -8.54 9.85 21.45
C PRO A 174 -7.71 10.79 22.35
N PRO A 175 -7.44 10.49 23.64
CA PRO A 175 -6.64 11.37 24.50
C PRO A 175 -5.19 11.53 24.07
N GLU A 176 -4.66 10.60 23.26
CA GLU A 176 -3.29 10.64 22.76
C GLU A 176 -3.16 11.42 21.45
N VAL A 177 -4.27 11.69 20.75
CA VAL A 177 -4.26 12.35 19.44
C VAL A 177 -3.93 13.83 19.63
N SER A 178 -2.72 14.21 19.23
CA SER A 178 -2.24 15.60 19.27
C SER A 178 -1.34 15.92 18.07
N PRO A 179 -1.11 17.21 17.75
CA PRO A 179 -0.12 17.60 16.75
C PRO A 179 1.27 17.00 17.01
N GLU A 180 1.72 17.00 18.27
CA GLU A 180 3.02 16.47 18.69
C GLU A 180 3.12 14.97 18.43
N LEU A 181 2.04 14.22 18.67
CA LEU A 181 2.00 12.80 18.30
C LEU A 181 2.18 12.63 16.78
N ILE A 182 1.46 13.41 15.96
CA ILE A 182 1.55 13.31 14.50
C ILE A 182 2.96 13.65 14.01
N TYR A 183 3.60 14.69 14.54
CA TYR A 183 4.98 15.03 14.20
C TYR A 183 5.95 13.90 14.57
N ARG A 184 5.84 13.36 15.79
CA ARG A 184 6.68 12.24 16.24
C ARG A 184 6.48 11.00 15.39
N LEU A 185 5.26 10.72 14.92
CA LEU A 185 4.98 9.58 14.06
C LEU A 185 5.58 9.70 12.66
N ARG A 186 5.85 10.93 12.18
CA ARG A 186 6.52 11.18 10.90
C ARG A 186 8.03 10.96 10.98
N GLU A 187 8.63 11.06 12.16
CA GLU A 187 10.07 10.90 12.36
C GLU A 187 10.54 9.49 11.99
N SER A 188 11.60 9.44 11.18
CA SER A 188 12.20 8.21 10.67
C SER A 188 13.73 8.32 10.71
N ASN A 189 14.42 7.21 10.92
CA ASN A 189 15.88 7.14 10.81
C ASN A 189 16.37 7.03 9.35
N SER A 190 15.45 7.10 8.38
CA SER A 190 15.73 7.07 6.94
C SER A 190 15.77 8.49 6.37
N THR A 191 16.23 8.63 5.12
CA THR A 191 16.12 9.87 4.33
C THR A 191 14.67 10.34 4.17
N TYR A 192 13.68 9.46 4.36
CA TYR A 192 12.26 9.74 4.12
C TYR A 192 11.41 9.52 5.36
N SER A 193 10.62 10.53 5.72
CA SER A 193 9.59 10.46 6.77
C SER A 193 8.58 9.34 6.54
N TYR A 194 8.01 8.82 7.63
CA TYR A 194 6.85 7.95 7.52
C TYR A 194 5.66 8.70 6.91
N MET A 195 4.97 8.04 5.98
CA MET A 195 3.82 8.59 5.27
C MET A 195 2.50 8.07 5.82
N PHE A 196 2.53 6.95 6.52
CA PHE A 196 1.38 6.32 7.14
C PHE A 196 1.72 5.92 8.57
N ALA A 197 0.72 5.71 9.41
CA ALA A 197 0.92 5.08 10.71
C ALA A 197 -0.20 4.09 11.04
N ARG A 198 -0.01 3.40 12.16
CA ARG A 198 -0.98 2.54 12.83
C ARG A 198 -0.54 2.32 14.29
N LYS A 199 -1.42 1.93 15.20
CA LYS A 199 -2.85 1.59 15.04
C LYS A 199 -3.68 2.60 15.84
N PHE A 200 -4.81 3.03 15.31
CA PHE A 200 -5.69 4.02 15.97
C PHE A 200 -7.05 3.36 16.21
N SER A 201 -7.63 3.58 17.39
CA SER A 201 -9.00 3.18 17.65
C SER A 201 -9.98 3.94 16.73
N PRO A 202 -11.13 3.36 16.34
CA PRO A 202 -12.12 4.06 15.52
C PRO A 202 -12.54 5.43 16.07
N ASP A 203 -12.57 5.56 17.39
CA ASP A 203 -12.96 6.80 18.10
C ASP A 203 -11.98 7.95 17.88
N CYS A 204 -10.76 7.66 17.38
CA CYS A 204 -9.80 8.70 17.01
C CYS A 204 -10.21 9.51 15.77
N LEU A 205 -11.27 9.13 15.05
CA LEU A 205 -11.69 9.85 13.84
C LEU A 205 -11.91 11.34 14.10
N ASN A 206 -12.68 11.70 15.13
CA ASN A 206 -13.01 13.10 15.42
C ASN A 206 -11.78 13.95 15.73
N PRO A 207 -10.91 13.61 16.71
CA PRO A 207 -9.73 14.42 17.00
C PRO A 207 -8.74 14.45 15.82
N LEU A 208 -8.63 13.38 15.02
CA LEU A 208 -7.83 13.39 13.80
C LEU A 208 -8.39 14.36 12.75
N MET A 209 -9.71 14.45 12.62
CA MET A 209 -10.38 15.37 11.69
C MET A 209 -10.23 16.84 12.11
N GLU A 210 -10.15 17.13 13.41
CA GLU A 210 -9.92 18.48 13.95
C GLU A 210 -8.54 19.02 13.57
N ILE A 211 -7.51 18.15 13.54
CA ILE A 211 -6.13 18.53 13.17
C ILE A 211 -5.78 18.21 11.72
N ALA A 212 -6.75 17.77 10.91
CA ALA A 212 -6.49 17.25 9.57
C ALA A 212 -5.83 18.30 8.66
N ASP A 213 -6.40 19.50 8.59
CA ASP A 213 -5.92 20.54 7.66
C ASP A 213 -4.77 21.36 8.24
N SER A 214 -4.70 21.49 9.57
CA SER A 214 -3.65 22.26 10.27
C SER A 214 -2.38 21.47 10.55
N VAL A 215 -2.45 20.13 10.57
CA VAL A 215 -1.31 19.26 10.90
C VAL A 215 -1.13 18.15 9.87
N ILE A 216 -2.13 17.30 9.65
CA ILE A 216 -1.98 16.05 8.87
C ILE A 216 -1.73 16.33 7.38
N PHE A 217 -2.43 17.30 6.81
CA PHE A 217 -2.34 17.69 5.40
C PHE A 217 -1.65 19.05 5.19
N LYS A 218 -1.04 19.60 6.26
CA LYS A 218 -0.21 20.80 6.17
C LYS A 218 1.16 20.39 5.57
N ASP A 219 1.22 20.47 4.25
CA ASP A 219 2.41 20.19 3.42
C ASP A 219 2.96 21.46 2.75
#